data_AF-A0A426XIN1-F1
#
_entry.id   AF-A0A426XIN1-F1
#
_cell.length_a   1.000
_cell.length_b   1.000
_cell.length_c   1.000
_cell.angle_alpha   90.00
_cell.angle_beta   90.00
_cell.angle_gamma   90.00
#
_symmetry.space_group_name_H-M   'P 1'
#
loop_
_entity.id
_entity.type
_entity.pdbx_description
1 polymer ?
#
loop_
_entity_poly.entity_id
_entity_poly.type
_entity_poly.pdbx_seq_one_letter_code
_entity_poly.pdbx_strand_id
1 'polypeptide(L)'
;MEAGAQESVGGGGAGEDVTVRAARKRYERLLAVRCKAMKGKGAWYWAHLEPVMVADAGSGHAAVAKLRCSLCAALFSASNPSRTASEHLKRGACPNFSSPSSATPTPSLAAASAAADPVPISSL
;
A
#
# COMPACT_ATOMS: atom_id res chain seq x y z
N MET A 1 15.38 -10.70 -41.92
CA MET A 1 15.68 -12.15 -41.89
C MET A 1 16.87 -12.30 -40.96
N GLU A 2 16.86 -12.99 -39.82
CA GLU A 2 15.93 -13.87 -39.10
C GLU A 2 16.35 -13.78 -37.61
N ALA A 3 15.43 -13.60 -36.67
CA ALA A 3 14.87 -14.65 -35.80
C ALA A 3 15.92 -15.53 -35.09
N GLY A 4 15.94 -15.46 -33.75
CA GLY A 4 16.76 -16.30 -32.89
C GLY A 4 16.35 -16.15 -31.43
N ALA A 5 15.19 -16.75 -31.09
CA ALA A 5 14.71 -16.90 -29.73
C ALA A 5 15.74 -17.61 -28.84
N GLN A 6 15.94 -17.10 -27.64
CA GLN A 6 16.33 -17.92 -26.50
C GLN A 6 15.50 -17.51 -25.29
N GLU A 7 14.28 -18.05 -25.25
CA GLU A 7 13.61 -18.35 -23.99
C GLU A 7 14.39 -19.50 -23.32
N SER A 8 15.18 -19.15 -22.31
CA SER A 8 15.77 -20.14 -21.41
C SER A 8 14.81 -20.41 -20.27
N VAL A 9 13.94 -21.39 -20.49
CA VAL A 9 13.21 -22.09 -19.43
C VAL A 9 14.18 -22.86 -18.53
N GLY A 10 13.95 -22.81 -17.22
CA GLY A 10 14.34 -23.89 -16.31
C GLY A 10 15.70 -23.77 -15.63
N GLY A 11 15.87 -22.74 -14.79
CA GLY A 11 16.99 -22.65 -13.84
C GLY A 11 16.57 -22.02 -12.50
N GLY A 12 15.31 -22.19 -12.09
CA GLY A 12 14.72 -21.42 -10.98
C GLY A 12 14.94 -21.98 -9.57
N GLY A 13 15.12 -23.29 -9.39
CA GLY A 13 14.94 -23.93 -8.07
C GLY A 13 15.85 -23.39 -6.96
N ALA A 14 17.18 -23.46 -7.12
CA ALA A 14 18.10 -23.14 -6.01
C ALA A 14 18.14 -21.64 -5.65
N GLY A 15 18.03 -20.75 -6.63
CA GLY A 15 18.02 -19.30 -6.40
C GLY A 15 16.70 -18.81 -5.80
N GLU A 16 15.59 -19.34 -6.31
CA GLU A 16 14.24 -19.01 -5.85
C GLU A 16 14.03 -19.51 -4.40
N ASP A 17 14.44 -20.74 -4.07
CA ASP A 17 14.42 -21.27 -2.70
C ASP A 17 15.20 -20.38 -1.70
N VAL A 18 16.37 -19.87 -2.09
CA VAL A 18 17.17 -18.98 -1.26
C VAL A 18 16.45 -17.64 -1.06
N THR A 19 15.82 -17.10 -2.10
CA THR A 19 15.05 -15.85 -2.01
C THR A 19 13.81 -15.99 -1.12
N VAL A 20 13.07 -17.09 -1.24
CA VAL A 20 11.89 -17.41 -0.40
C VAL A 20 12.31 -17.59 1.06
N ARG A 21 13.40 -18.32 1.32
CA ARG A 21 13.94 -18.48 2.68
C ARG A 21 14.40 -17.15 3.28
N ALA A 22 15.03 -16.28 2.48
CA ALA A 22 15.42 -14.95 2.91
C ALA A 22 14.20 -14.06 3.19
N ALA A 23 13.18 -14.10 2.34
CA ALA A 23 11.91 -13.40 2.54
C ALA A 23 11.21 -13.89 3.80
N ARG A 24 11.15 -15.20 4.03
CA ARG A 24 10.60 -15.79 5.26
C ARG A 24 11.35 -15.32 6.51
N LYS A 25 12.70 -15.33 6.50
CA LYS A 25 13.50 -14.79 7.61
C LYS A 25 13.20 -13.31 7.87
N ARG A 26 13.01 -12.51 6.83
CA ARG A 26 12.61 -11.09 6.97
C ARG A 26 11.21 -10.98 7.55
N TYR A 27 10.25 -11.77 7.06
CA TYR A 27 8.90 -11.83 7.58
C TYR A 27 8.87 -12.18 9.08
N GLU A 28 9.59 -13.21 9.50
CA GLU A 28 9.70 -13.59 10.92
C GLU A 28 10.31 -12.47 11.77
N ARG A 29 11.33 -11.76 11.27
CA ARG A 29 11.87 -10.56 11.94
C ARG A 29 10.82 -9.46 12.07
N LEU A 30 10.02 -9.21 11.03
CA LEU A 30 8.95 -8.21 11.07
C LEU A 30 7.86 -8.59 12.08
N LEU A 31 7.49 -9.87 12.18
CA LEU A 31 6.58 -10.35 13.22
C LEU A 31 7.13 -10.11 14.62
N ALA A 32 8.41 -10.39 14.85
CA ALA A 32 9.07 -10.11 16.12
C ALA A 32 9.09 -8.60 16.44
N VAL A 33 9.33 -7.75 15.44
CA VAL A 33 9.25 -6.28 15.58
C VAL A 33 7.83 -5.84 15.92
N ARG A 34 6.81 -6.36 15.24
CA ARG A 34 5.40 -6.10 15.55
C ARG A 34 5.07 -6.48 16.99
N CYS A 35 5.43 -7.69 17.43
CA CYS A 35 5.23 -8.13 18.82
C CYS A 35 5.93 -7.22 19.84
N LYS A 36 7.15 -6.76 19.54
CA LYS A 36 7.88 -5.82 20.41
C LYS A 36 7.22 -4.44 20.44
N ALA A 37 6.77 -3.95 19.30
CA ALA A 37 6.07 -2.68 19.19
C ALA A 37 4.71 -2.69 19.89
N MET A 38 3.96 -3.81 19.82
CA MET A 38 2.69 -3.99 20.53
C MET A 38 2.84 -3.99 22.06
N LYS A 39 3.99 -4.45 22.57
CA LYS A 39 4.26 -4.49 24.02
C LYS A 39 4.81 -3.17 24.59
N GLY A 40 5.31 -2.26 23.74
CA GLY A 40 5.94 -1.01 24.16
C GLY A 40 5.10 0.25 23.86
N LYS A 41 5.53 1.40 24.40
CA LYS A 41 4.96 2.73 24.07
C LYS A 41 5.55 3.35 22.79
N GLY A 42 6.36 2.60 22.03
CA GLY A 42 7.02 3.06 20.82
C GLY A 42 6.48 2.32 19.59
N ALA A 43 6.24 3.06 18.51
CA ALA A 43 5.79 2.52 17.22
C ALA A 43 4.34 1.99 17.18
N TRP A 44 3.40 2.83 17.67
CA TRP A 44 1.94 2.63 17.61
C TRP A 44 1.40 2.21 16.22
N TYR A 45 2.06 2.66 15.15
CA TYR A 45 1.68 2.36 13.77
C TYR A 45 1.70 0.86 13.42
N TRP A 46 2.45 0.05 14.16
CA TRP A 46 2.43 -1.41 14.01
C TRP A 46 1.08 -2.03 14.35
N ALA A 47 0.17 -1.30 15.01
CA ALA A 47 -1.19 -1.76 15.26
C ALA A 47 -2.00 -1.86 13.95
N HIS A 48 -1.62 -1.04 12.96
CA HIS A 48 -2.32 -0.93 11.67
C HIS A 48 -1.52 -1.52 10.50
N LEU A 49 -0.34 -2.08 10.77
CA LEU A 49 0.53 -2.69 9.77
C LEU A 49 0.74 -4.16 10.08
N GLU A 50 0.52 -4.99 9.07
CA GLU A 50 0.67 -6.43 9.13
C GLU A 50 1.77 -6.89 8.15
N PRO A 51 2.79 -7.65 8.62
CA PRO A 51 3.71 -8.33 7.73
C PRO A 51 2.93 -9.35 6.88
N VAL A 52 3.23 -9.40 5.58
CA VAL A 52 2.65 -10.38 4.65
C VAL A 52 3.73 -10.87 3.68
N MET A 53 3.62 -12.11 3.22
CA MET A 53 4.42 -12.61 2.09
C MET A 53 3.58 -12.51 0.83
N VAL A 54 4.10 -11.85 -0.20
CA VAL A 54 3.42 -11.69 -1.48
C VAL A 54 4.26 -12.35 -2.55
N ALA A 55 3.65 -13.21 -3.36
CA ALA A 55 4.27 -13.77 -4.56
C ALA A 55 4.35 -12.70 -5.65
N ASP A 56 5.50 -12.58 -6.31
CA ASP A 56 5.65 -11.67 -7.43
C ASP A 56 4.98 -12.26 -8.68
N ALA A 57 4.05 -11.52 -9.30
CA ALA A 57 3.11 -12.04 -10.30
C ALA A 57 3.74 -12.46 -11.65
N GLY A 58 5.07 -12.52 -11.75
CA GLY A 58 5.79 -12.98 -12.94
C GLY A 58 6.75 -14.17 -12.71
N SER A 59 7.02 -14.57 -11.47
CA SER A 59 7.92 -15.69 -11.17
C SER A 59 7.22 -16.66 -10.25
N GLY A 60 7.01 -17.88 -10.72
CA GLY A 60 6.18 -18.91 -10.10
C GLY A 60 6.40 -19.16 -8.60
N HIS A 61 7.53 -18.78 -7.99
CA HIS A 61 7.73 -18.99 -6.56
C HIS A 61 8.55 -17.90 -5.83
N ALA A 62 8.76 -16.71 -6.42
CA ALA A 62 9.50 -15.63 -5.73
C ALA A 62 8.61 -14.88 -4.71
N ALA A 63 8.57 -15.35 -3.47
CA ALA A 63 7.87 -14.68 -2.37
C ALA A 63 8.73 -13.56 -1.77
N VAL A 64 8.15 -12.37 -1.55
CA VAL A 64 8.80 -11.23 -0.88
C VAL A 64 8.03 -10.79 0.36
N ALA A 65 8.76 -10.44 1.43
CA ALA A 65 8.17 -9.87 2.64
C ALA A 65 7.78 -8.40 2.41
N LYS A 66 6.49 -8.11 2.55
CA LYS A 66 5.89 -6.77 2.44
C LYS A 66 5.12 -6.44 3.72
N LEU A 67 4.70 -5.19 3.84
CA LEU A 67 3.81 -4.71 4.90
C LEU A 67 2.47 -4.32 4.29
N ARG A 68 1.39 -4.81 4.87
CA ARG A 68 0.01 -4.51 4.49
C ARG A 68 -0.61 -3.61 5.53
N CYS A 69 -1.27 -2.52 5.12
CA CYS A 69 -2.12 -1.77 6.02
C CYS A 69 -3.42 -2.54 6.27
N SER A 70 -3.81 -2.76 7.53
CA SER A 70 -5.06 -3.45 7.86
C SER A 70 -6.31 -2.64 7.54
N LEU A 71 -6.18 -1.32 7.35
CA LEU A 71 -7.31 -0.40 7.15
C LEU A 71 -7.68 -0.23 5.67
N CYS A 72 -6.69 -0.13 4.78
CA CYS A 72 -6.91 0.07 3.34
C CYS A 72 -6.34 -1.05 2.47
N ALA A 73 -5.78 -2.10 3.09
CA ALA A 73 -5.10 -3.20 2.40
C ALA A 73 -3.91 -2.81 1.51
N ALA A 74 -3.45 -1.55 1.56
CA ALA A 74 -2.30 -1.12 0.77
C ALA A 74 -1.03 -1.89 1.15
N LEU A 75 -0.25 -2.27 0.13
CA LEU A 75 0.98 -3.05 0.26
C LEU A 75 2.20 -2.15 0.07
N PHE A 76 3.18 -2.27 0.96
CA PHE A 76 4.39 -1.47 0.98
C PHE A 76 5.63 -2.34 1.18
N SER A 77 6.79 -1.84 0.75
CA SER A 77 8.06 -2.50 1.04
C SER A 77 8.41 -2.41 2.52
N ALA A 78 8.96 -3.49 3.06
CA ALA A 78 9.40 -3.59 4.44
C ALA A 78 10.79 -2.97 4.71
N SER A 79 11.41 -2.31 3.72
CA SER A 79 12.76 -1.72 3.87
C SER A 79 12.80 -0.60 4.93
N ASN A 80 11.77 0.23 4.99
CA ASN A 80 11.66 1.34 5.93
C ASN A 80 10.23 1.44 6.52
N PRO A 81 9.85 0.53 7.45
CA PRO A 81 8.50 0.50 8.02
C PRO A 81 8.09 1.83 8.66
N SER A 82 9.02 2.53 9.30
CA SER A 82 8.80 3.81 9.98
C SER A 82 8.43 4.95 9.02
N ARG A 83 9.10 5.04 7.85
CA ARG A 83 8.77 6.01 6.80
C ARG A 83 7.39 5.71 6.26
N THR A 84 7.18 4.48 5.77
CA THR A 84 5.89 4.03 5.24
C THR A 84 4.75 4.34 6.20
N ALA A 85 4.90 3.98 7.48
CA ALA A 85 3.90 4.25 8.51
C ALA A 85 3.63 5.75 8.71
N SER A 86 4.68 6.57 8.77
CA SER A 86 4.54 8.02 9.00
C SER A 86 3.88 8.69 7.80
N GLU A 87 4.25 8.30 6.59
CA GLU A 87 3.65 8.85 5.37
C GLU A 87 2.20 8.37 5.20
N HIS A 88 1.91 7.11 5.53
CA HIS A 88 0.58 6.55 5.35
C HIS A 88 -0.41 6.96 6.44
N LEU A 89 -0.02 6.84 7.72
CA LEU A 89 -0.89 7.10 8.85
C LEU A 89 -0.79 8.55 9.33
N LYS A 90 0.43 9.05 9.59
CA LYS A 90 0.61 10.40 10.16
C LYS A 90 0.33 11.51 9.14
N ARG A 91 0.69 11.31 7.87
CA ARG A 91 0.41 12.28 6.78
C ARG A 91 -0.98 12.12 6.17
N GLY A 92 -1.74 11.09 6.57
CA GLY A 92 -3.12 10.88 6.12
C GLY A 92 -3.28 10.29 4.72
N ALA A 93 -2.27 9.60 4.17
CA ALA A 93 -2.42 8.94 2.87
C ALA A 93 -3.29 7.67 2.93
N CYS A 94 -3.66 7.19 4.12
CA CYS A 94 -4.63 6.12 4.29
C CYS A 94 -6.05 6.68 4.33
N PRO A 95 -6.94 6.32 3.38
CA PRO A 95 -8.31 6.83 3.35
C PRO A 95 -9.16 6.35 4.52
N ASN A 96 -8.78 5.24 5.16
CA ASN A 96 -9.50 4.63 6.29
C ASN A 96 -8.84 4.92 7.65
N PHE A 97 -7.73 5.66 7.69
CA PHE A 97 -7.09 6.07 8.94
C PHE A 97 -7.46 7.52 9.24
N SER A 98 -8.49 7.71 10.05
CA SER A 98 -8.83 9.02 10.58
C SER A 98 -7.83 9.39 11.68
N SER A 99 -6.67 9.94 11.29
CA SER A 99 -5.79 10.62 12.25
C SER A 99 -6.57 11.82 12.80
N PRO A 100 -6.61 12.10 14.12
CA PRO A 100 -7.41 13.19 14.69
C PRO A 100 -6.99 14.60 14.19
N SER A 101 -5.92 14.68 13.39
CA SER A 101 -5.43 15.92 12.77
C SER A 101 -5.82 16.08 11.29
N SER A 102 -6.48 15.13 10.63
CA SER A 102 -6.96 15.29 9.24
C SER A 102 -8.45 15.62 9.15
N ALA A 103 -9.00 16.26 10.18
CA ALA A 103 -10.24 17.01 10.06
C ALA A 103 -9.99 18.29 9.24
N THR A 104 -9.68 18.15 7.95
CA THR A 104 -10.23 19.07 6.98
C THR A 104 -11.55 18.44 6.54
N PRO A 105 -12.69 18.84 7.12
CA PRO A 105 -13.93 18.65 6.40
C PRO A 105 -13.73 19.41 5.08
N THR A 106 -13.99 18.75 3.95
CA THR A 106 -14.33 19.47 2.73
C THR A 106 -15.84 19.69 2.78
N PRO A 107 -16.34 20.85 3.24
CA PRO A 107 -17.62 21.34 2.79
C PRO A 107 -17.35 22.34 1.67
N SER A 108 -17.47 21.90 0.41
CA SER A 108 -17.69 22.80 -0.73
C SER A 108 -17.93 21.96 -1.98
N LEU A 109 -19.00 22.11 -2.72
CA LEU A 109 -20.13 23.03 -2.62
C LEU A 109 -21.26 22.32 -3.37
N ALA A 110 -22.50 22.49 -2.91
CA ALA A 110 -23.65 22.21 -3.73
C ALA A 110 -23.52 23.02 -5.03
N ALA A 111 -23.28 22.35 -6.16
CA ALA A 111 -23.59 22.89 -7.47
C ALA A 111 -25.03 22.50 -7.81
N ALA A 112 -25.98 23.01 -7.01
CA ALA A 112 -27.28 23.35 -7.55
C ALA A 112 -27.06 24.62 -8.37
N SER A 113 -26.91 24.47 -9.68
CA SER A 113 -26.91 25.58 -10.64
C SER A 113 -27.81 25.12 -11.76
N ALA A 114 -29.11 25.31 -11.58
CA ALA A 114 -29.84 26.51 -11.96
C ALA A 114 -30.52 26.25 -13.31
N ALA A 115 -31.73 25.72 -13.21
CA ALA A 115 -32.75 25.95 -14.21
C ALA A 115 -32.99 27.46 -14.29
N ALA A 116 -32.71 28.07 -15.44
CA ALA A 116 -33.22 29.37 -15.80
C ALA A 116 -33.13 29.50 -17.32
N ASP A 117 -34.22 29.10 -17.97
CA ASP A 117 -34.64 29.61 -19.27
C ASP A 117 -34.54 31.14 -19.32
N PRO A 118 -33.83 31.73 -20.30
CA PRO A 118 -34.11 33.09 -20.72
C PRO A 118 -35.13 33.07 -21.87
N VAL A 119 -36.36 33.40 -21.53
CA VAL A 119 -37.48 33.74 -22.43
C VAL A 119 -37.08 34.94 -23.32
N PRO A 120 -37.50 34.98 -24.61
CA PRO A 120 -36.98 35.94 -25.59
C PRO A 120 -37.58 37.37 -25.49
N ILE A 121 -36.70 38.32 -25.85
CA ILE A 121 -36.88 39.61 -26.53
C ILE A 121 -38.34 40.11 -26.74
N SER A 122 -38.66 41.28 -26.19
CA SER A 122 -39.58 42.31 -26.76
C SER A 122 -39.40 43.62 -25.98
N SER A 123 -38.88 44.67 -26.63
CA SER A 123 -39.61 45.83 -27.19
C SER A 123 -39.98 46.90 -26.14
N LEU A 124 -39.33 48.06 -26.23
CA LEU A 124 -39.90 49.39 -26.55
C LEU A 124 -38.85 50.50 -26.38
#